data_AF-A0A9E5MVK0-F1
#
_entry.id   AF-A0A9E5MVK0-F1
#
_cell.length_a   1.000
_cell.length_b   1.000
_cell.length_c   1.000
_cell.angle_alpha   90.00
_cell.angle_beta   90.00
_cell.angle_gamma   90.00
#
_symmetry.space_group_name_H-M   'P 1'
#
loop_
_entity.id
_entity.type
_entity.pdbx_description
1 polymer ?
#
loop_
_entity_poly.entity_id
_entity_poly.type
_entity_poly.pdbx_seq_one_letter_code
_entity_poly.pdbx_strand_id
1 'polypeptide(L)'
;MADKEVQEPKGPELIDRVVKIKRCAAVVKGGRRFSFAAMVVVGNGQGRVGWGYGKANEVPPAVDKAVKSGSRNQFDIALEGHTIPHTVKGRFGAGRVILIPAAPGTGVIAGAAVRSVCEAAGIHDILTKSFGTTNPVTLVKATIQALEQLRSRADIERLRGVSLV
;
A
#
# COMPACT_ATOMS: atom_id res chain seq x y z
N MET A 1 30.89 -30.03 17.46
CA MET A 1 29.97 -28.97 17.91
C MET A 1 29.30 -28.46 16.65
N ALA A 2 28.04 -28.82 16.43
CA ALA A 2 27.30 -28.45 15.23
C ALA A 2 26.74 -27.03 15.38
N ASP A 3 27.05 -26.18 14.43
CA ASP A 3 26.48 -24.84 14.30
C ASP A 3 24.97 -24.97 14.09
N LYS A 4 24.19 -24.68 15.14
CA LYS A 4 22.75 -24.49 15.02
C LYS A 4 22.54 -23.15 14.32
N GLU A 5 22.22 -23.20 13.03
CA GLU A 5 21.58 -22.07 12.34
C GLU A 5 20.34 -21.65 13.12
N VAL A 6 20.42 -20.48 13.74
CA VAL A 6 19.28 -19.83 14.37
C VAL A 6 18.38 -19.36 13.23
N GLN A 7 17.39 -20.18 12.87
CA GLN A 7 16.29 -19.78 12.01
C GLN A 7 15.54 -18.63 12.70
N GLU A 8 15.79 -17.38 12.26
CA GLU A 8 14.89 -16.27 12.56
C GLU A 8 13.48 -16.68 12.10
N PRO A 9 12.44 -16.46 12.91
CA PRO A 9 11.08 -16.83 12.53
C PRO A 9 10.78 -16.10 11.22
N LYS A 10 10.65 -16.87 10.13
CA LYS A 10 10.21 -16.38 8.82
C LYS A 10 8.84 -15.77 9.07
N GLY A 11 8.78 -14.45 9.22
CA GLY A 11 7.54 -13.72 9.43
C GLY A 11 6.54 -14.07 8.32
N PRO A 12 5.24 -13.75 8.50
CA PRO A 12 4.23 -14.00 7.47
C PRO A 12 4.77 -13.53 6.11
N GLU A 13 4.57 -14.34 5.06
CA GLU A 13 5.08 -14.01 3.72
C GLU A 13 4.42 -12.72 3.24
N LEU A 14 5.14 -11.61 3.44
CA LEU A 14 4.70 -10.28 3.07
C LEU A 14 5.09 -10.05 1.62
N ILE A 15 4.08 -9.75 0.81
CA ILE A 15 4.24 -9.27 -0.55
C ILE A 15 4.73 -7.82 -0.45
N ASP A 16 5.95 -7.57 -0.91
CA ASP A 16 6.51 -6.23 -1.03
C ASP A 16 6.56 -5.79 -2.50
N ARG A 17 6.11 -4.56 -2.76
CA ARG A 17 6.10 -3.96 -4.10
C ARG A 17 6.76 -2.59 -4.06
N VAL A 18 7.87 -2.46 -4.77
CA VAL A 18 8.56 -1.17 -4.92
C VAL A 18 7.78 -0.28 -5.88
N VAL A 19 7.25 0.83 -5.38
CA VAL A 19 6.44 1.76 -6.18
C VAL A 19 7.32 2.72 -6.96
N LYS A 20 8.29 3.33 -6.26
CA LYS A 20 9.18 4.32 -6.87
C LYS A 20 10.49 4.44 -6.10
N ILE A 21 11.57 4.51 -6.85
CA ILE A 21 12.90 4.87 -6.36
C ILE A 21 13.22 6.28 -6.89
N LYS A 22 13.75 7.13 -6.01
CA LYS A 22 14.19 8.50 -6.31
C LYS A 22 15.67 8.63 -5.97
N ARG A 23 16.45 9.21 -6.89
CA ARG A 23 17.80 9.69 -6.59
C ARG A 23 17.70 11.13 -6.10
N CYS A 24 18.00 11.35 -4.83
CA CYS A 24 18.09 12.67 -4.22
C CYS A 24 19.55 13.13 -4.21
N ALA A 25 19.78 14.43 -4.35
CA ALA A 25 21.11 15.03 -4.29
C ALA A 25 21.10 16.23 -3.35
N ALA A 26 22.09 16.32 -2.45
CA ALA A 26 22.37 17.50 -1.65
C ALA A 26 23.65 18.16 -2.18
N VAL A 27 23.58 19.45 -2.52
CA VAL A 27 24.73 20.22 -3.00
C VAL A 27 25.60 20.65 -1.82
N VAL A 28 26.90 20.43 -1.92
CA VAL A 28 27.91 20.80 -0.91
C VAL A 28 29.07 21.56 -1.57
N LYS A 29 29.95 22.17 -0.78
CA LYS A 29 31.05 23.03 -1.29
C LYS A 29 31.94 22.35 -2.35
N GLY A 30 32.11 21.03 -2.28
CA GLY A 30 32.93 20.24 -3.21
C GLY A 30 32.17 19.39 -4.24
N GLY A 31 30.84 19.50 -4.35
CA GLY A 31 30.07 18.72 -5.32
C GLY A 31 28.65 18.37 -4.87
N ARG A 32 28.21 17.15 -5.16
CA ARG A 32 26.87 16.66 -4.81
C ARG A 32 26.96 15.33 -4.06
N ARG A 33 26.31 15.25 -2.90
CA ARG A 33 26.11 14.00 -2.17
C ARG A 33 24.82 13.36 -2.64
N PHE A 34 24.91 12.17 -3.22
CA PHE A 34 23.74 11.41 -3.66
C PHE A 34 23.19 10.52 -2.54
N SER A 35 21.89 10.30 -2.58
CA SER A 35 21.19 9.31 -1.77
C SER A 35 20.01 8.76 -2.56
N PHE A 36 19.60 7.55 -2.25
CA PHE A 36 18.41 6.93 -2.83
C PHE A 36 17.30 6.89 -1.80
N ALA A 37 16.10 7.27 -2.23
CA ALA A 37 14.88 7.11 -1.48
C ALA A 37 13.99 6.09 -2.19
N ALA A 38 13.45 5.14 -1.45
CA ALA A 38 12.51 4.15 -1.95
C ALA A 38 11.17 4.30 -1.23
N MET A 39 10.09 4.15 -2.00
CA MET A 39 8.74 3.97 -1.47
C MET A 39 8.28 2.56 -1.84
N VAL A 40 7.85 1.82 -0.83
CA VAL A 40 7.44 0.41 -0.94
C VAL A 40 6.07 0.27 -0.32
N VAL A 41 5.23 -0.55 -0.94
CA VAL A 41 3.97 -1.02 -0.37
C VAL A 41 4.20 -2.45 0.08
N VAL A 42 3.70 -2.79 1.26
CA VAL A 42 3.75 -4.14 1.83
C VAL A 42 2.34 -4.62 2.11
N GLY A 43 2.09 -5.91 1.98
CA GLY A 43 0.82 -6.50 2.37
C GLY A 43 0.88 -8.02 2.40
N ASN A 44 -0.16 -8.64 2.96
CA ASN A 44 -0.26 -10.10 3.06
C ASN A 44 -1.15 -10.72 1.96
N GLY A 45 -1.69 -9.90 1.04
CA GLY A 45 -2.64 -10.36 0.03
C GLY A 45 -4.00 -10.82 0.59
N GLN A 46 -4.28 -10.57 1.87
CA GLN A 46 -5.48 -11.04 2.58
C GLN A 46 -6.13 -9.90 3.36
N GLY A 47 -6.14 -8.70 2.79
CA GLY A 47 -6.79 -7.54 3.42
C GLY A 47 -5.96 -6.87 4.51
N ARG A 48 -4.64 -7.08 4.56
CA ARG A 48 -3.72 -6.24 5.34
C ARG A 48 -2.71 -5.58 4.42
N VAL A 49 -2.62 -4.25 4.49
CA VAL A 49 -1.73 -3.45 3.65
C VAL A 49 -1.08 -2.35 4.45
N GLY A 50 0.12 -1.96 4.03
CA GLY A 50 0.89 -0.87 4.61
C GLY A 50 1.80 -0.25 3.56
N TRP A 51 2.39 0.88 3.90
CA TRP A 51 3.37 1.54 3.04
C TRP A 51 4.54 2.06 3.86
N GLY A 52 5.70 2.08 3.24
CA GLY A 52 6.94 2.50 3.86
C GLY A 52 7.75 3.42 2.97
N TYR A 53 8.54 4.25 3.62
CA TYR A 53 9.52 5.11 2.99
C TYR A 53 10.88 4.90 3.63
N GLY A 54 11.90 4.74 2.80
CA GLY A 54 13.26 4.51 3.22
C GLY A 54 14.24 5.36 2.44
N LYS A 55 15.32 5.79 3.09
CA LYS A 55 16.41 6.54 2.43
C LYS A 55 17.76 5.99 2.89
N ALA A 56 18.66 5.78 1.94
CA ALA A 56 20.04 5.33 2.18
C ALA A 56 20.99 5.86 1.10
N ASN A 57 22.28 5.56 1.22
CA ASN A 57 23.28 5.94 0.21
C ASN A 57 23.21 5.06 -1.04
N GLU A 58 22.64 3.86 -0.92
CA GLU A 58 22.49 2.86 -1.99
C GLU A 58 21.03 2.40 -2.08
N VAL A 59 20.68 1.72 -3.18
CA VAL A 59 19.31 1.29 -3.45
C VAL A 59 18.85 0.14 -2.54
N PRO A 60 19.56 -1.01 -2.43
CA PRO A 60 19.12 -2.12 -1.57
C PRO A 60 18.82 -1.70 -0.11
N PRO A 61 19.73 -1.00 0.61
CA PRO A 61 19.44 -0.60 1.98
C PRO A 61 18.33 0.46 2.10
N ALA A 62 18.02 1.21 1.03
CA ALA A 62 16.88 2.12 1.02
C ALA A 62 15.56 1.34 0.94
N VAL A 63 15.51 0.27 0.14
CA VAL A 63 14.35 -0.62 0.01
C VAL A 63 14.13 -1.39 1.31
N ASP A 64 15.16 -1.98 1.91
CA ASP A 64 15.04 -2.72 3.18
C ASP A 64 14.49 -1.85 4.31
N LYS A 65 14.95 -0.60 4.40
CA LYS A 65 14.42 0.38 5.36
C LYS A 65 12.96 0.71 5.08
N ALA A 66 12.58 0.82 3.80
CA ALA A 66 11.20 1.07 3.41
C ALA A 66 10.30 -0.13 3.76
N VAL A 67 10.72 -1.36 3.48
CA VAL A 67 10.00 -2.59 3.84
C VAL A 67 9.79 -2.65 5.36
N LYS A 68 10.86 -2.51 6.15
CA LYS A 68 10.78 -2.49 7.63
C LYS A 68 9.85 -1.41 8.17
N SER A 69 9.83 -0.24 7.53
CA SER A 69 8.92 0.86 7.88
C SER A 69 7.46 0.52 7.55
N GLY A 70 7.22 -0.06 6.37
CA GLY A 70 5.89 -0.48 5.93
C GLY A 70 5.30 -1.59 6.78
N SER A 71 6.11 -2.59 7.17
CA SER A 71 5.64 -3.73 7.98
C SER A 71 5.20 -3.31 9.38
N ARG A 72 5.70 -2.19 9.91
CA ARG A 72 5.26 -1.63 11.21
C ARG A 72 3.93 -0.90 11.10
N ASN A 73 3.62 -0.32 9.95
CA ASN A 73 2.46 0.54 9.72
C ASN A 73 1.43 -0.14 8.81
N GLN A 74 1.05 -1.37 9.16
CA GLN A 74 0.01 -2.10 8.47
C GLN A 74 -1.34 -1.87 9.12
N PHE A 75 -2.38 -1.86 8.31
CA PHE A 75 -3.77 -1.79 8.76
C PHE A 75 -4.61 -2.82 8.01
N ASP A 76 -5.69 -3.23 8.66
CA ASP A 76 -6.65 -4.17 8.08
C ASP A 76 -7.70 -3.41 7.27
N ILE A 77 -8.10 -3.98 6.14
CA ILE A 77 -9.11 -3.43 5.23
C ILE A 77 -10.29 -4.39 5.12
N ALA A 78 -11.49 -3.84 5.01
CA ALA A 78 -12.68 -4.64 4.75
C ALA A 78 -12.70 -5.07 3.27
N LEU A 79 -12.60 -6.38 3.05
CA LEU A 79 -12.75 -7.01 1.74
C LEU A 79 -14.04 -7.81 1.69
N GLU A 80 -14.64 -7.88 0.50
CA GLU A 80 -15.78 -8.73 0.20
C GLU A 80 -15.41 -9.64 -0.96
N GLY A 81 -15.01 -10.88 -0.62
CA GLY A 81 -14.46 -11.82 -1.58
C GLY A 81 -13.19 -11.27 -2.26
N HIS A 82 -13.29 -11.00 -3.56
CA HIS A 82 -12.19 -10.53 -4.40
C HIS A 82 -12.18 -9.01 -4.64
N THR A 83 -13.16 -8.27 -4.10
CA THR A 83 -13.35 -6.83 -4.32
C THR A 83 -13.63 -6.05 -3.02
N ILE A 84 -13.89 -4.75 -3.15
CA ILE A 84 -14.25 -3.85 -2.04
C ILE A 84 -15.77 -3.85 -1.80
N PRO A 85 -16.26 -3.63 -0.57
CA PRO A 85 -17.70 -3.64 -0.29
C PRO A 85 -18.51 -2.52 -0.96
N HIS A 86 -17.93 -1.33 -1.12
CA HIS A 86 -18.62 -0.17 -1.70
C HIS A 86 -17.65 0.85 -2.30
N THR A 87 -18.18 1.77 -3.09
CA THR A 87 -17.41 2.85 -3.70
C THR A 87 -16.90 3.84 -2.66
N VAL A 88 -15.60 4.14 -2.69
CA VAL A 88 -14.95 5.09 -1.78
C VAL A 88 -14.10 6.11 -2.52
N LYS A 89 -13.91 7.28 -1.89
CA LYS A 89 -13.11 8.37 -2.42
C LYS A 89 -12.02 8.74 -1.41
N GLY A 90 -10.77 8.64 -1.83
CA GLY A 90 -9.61 9.09 -1.04
C GLY A 90 -9.04 10.40 -1.56
N ARG A 91 -8.55 11.23 -0.65
CA ARG A 91 -7.89 12.50 -0.97
C ARG A 91 -6.72 12.77 -0.04
N PHE A 92 -5.52 12.76 -0.60
CA PHE A 92 -4.34 13.24 0.09
C PHE A 92 -3.72 14.41 -0.68
N GLY A 93 -3.63 15.59 -0.06
CA GLY A 93 -3.15 16.80 -0.73
C GLY A 93 -3.92 17.11 -2.03
N ALA A 94 -3.18 17.18 -3.15
CA ALA A 94 -3.73 17.40 -4.49
C ALA A 94 -4.16 16.10 -5.22
N GLY A 95 -3.91 14.93 -4.64
CA GLY A 95 -4.28 13.64 -5.23
C GLY A 95 -5.66 13.20 -4.76
N ARG A 96 -6.52 12.82 -5.72
CA ARG A 96 -7.84 12.24 -5.47
C ARG A 96 -7.92 10.89 -6.17
N VAL A 97 -8.41 9.88 -5.47
CA VAL A 97 -8.58 8.51 -6.01
C VAL A 97 -10.00 8.06 -5.71
N ILE A 98 -10.67 7.51 -6.72
CA ILE A 98 -11.95 6.85 -6.58
C ILE A 98 -11.72 5.36 -6.78
N LEU A 99 -12.22 4.56 -5.84
CA LEU A 99 -12.21 3.11 -5.88
C LEU A 99 -13.66 2.63 -6.01
N ILE A 100 -13.93 1.83 -7.03
CA ILE A 100 -15.27 1.32 -7.36
C ILE A 100 -15.19 -0.21 -7.38
N PRO A 101 -16.11 -0.91 -6.69
CA PRO A 101 -16.19 -2.37 -6.74
C PRO A 101 -16.45 -2.86 -8.16
N ALA A 102 -15.92 -4.03 -8.48
CA ALA A 102 -16.04 -4.63 -9.81
C ALA A 102 -16.58 -6.06 -9.72
N ALA A 103 -17.17 -6.53 -10.81
CA ALA A 103 -17.60 -7.92 -10.93
C ALA A 103 -16.38 -8.86 -10.95
N PRO A 104 -16.52 -10.12 -10.48
CA PRO A 104 -15.44 -11.08 -10.50
C PRO A 104 -14.91 -11.29 -11.92
N GLY A 105 -13.57 -11.31 -12.08
CA GLY A 105 -12.91 -11.48 -13.38
C GLY A 105 -12.65 -10.19 -14.16
N THR A 106 -12.95 -9.01 -13.57
CA THR A 106 -12.61 -7.71 -14.17
C THR A 106 -11.11 -7.42 -14.09
N GLY A 107 -10.44 -7.93 -13.05
CA GLY A 107 -9.04 -7.61 -12.76
C GLY A 107 -8.84 -6.23 -12.14
N VAL A 108 -7.56 -5.89 -11.90
CA VAL A 108 -7.16 -4.62 -11.27
C VAL A 108 -6.95 -3.55 -12.33
N ILE A 109 -7.98 -2.73 -12.57
CA ILE A 109 -7.90 -1.57 -13.47
C ILE A 109 -7.49 -0.34 -12.68
N ALA A 110 -6.18 -0.16 -12.58
CA ALA A 110 -5.57 0.91 -11.81
C ALA A 110 -4.25 1.41 -12.40
N GLY A 111 -3.93 2.69 -12.14
CA GLY A 111 -2.60 3.23 -12.44
C GLY A 111 -1.54 2.62 -11.52
N ALA A 112 -0.27 2.59 -11.95
CA ALA A 112 0.80 1.81 -11.30
C ALA A 112 0.89 1.96 -9.77
N ALA A 113 0.82 3.18 -9.23
CA ALA A 113 0.86 3.43 -7.80
C ALA A 113 -0.34 2.83 -7.05
N VAL A 114 -1.54 3.04 -7.57
CA VAL A 114 -2.79 2.51 -6.98
C VAL A 114 -2.83 0.98 -7.13
N ARG A 115 -2.42 0.45 -8.30
CA ARG A 115 -2.32 -0.98 -8.57
C ARG A 115 -1.44 -1.69 -7.55
N SER A 116 -0.26 -1.15 -7.26
CA SER A 116 0.65 -1.75 -6.27
C SER A 116 0.03 -1.86 -4.87
N VAL A 117 -0.85 -0.92 -4.50
CA VAL A 117 -1.61 -0.97 -3.24
C VAL A 117 -2.69 -2.03 -3.29
N CYS A 118 -3.50 -2.06 -4.35
CA CYS A 118 -4.56 -3.04 -4.50
C CYS A 118 -4.03 -4.48 -4.54
N GLU A 119 -2.96 -4.74 -5.28
CA GLU A 119 -2.36 -6.07 -5.38
C GLU A 119 -1.77 -6.53 -4.04
N ALA A 120 -1.03 -5.66 -3.34
CA ALA A 120 -0.49 -6.00 -2.01
C ALA A 120 -1.59 -6.23 -0.96
N ALA A 121 -2.72 -5.54 -1.11
CA ALA A 121 -3.89 -5.70 -0.26
C ALA A 121 -4.70 -6.99 -0.54
N GLY A 122 -4.49 -7.66 -1.68
CA GLY A 122 -5.26 -8.84 -2.08
C GLY A 122 -6.56 -8.52 -2.84
N ILE A 123 -6.68 -7.31 -3.40
CA ILE A 123 -7.81 -6.93 -4.24
C ILE A 123 -7.52 -7.38 -5.66
N HIS A 124 -8.37 -8.25 -6.20
CA HIS A 124 -8.22 -8.80 -7.55
C HIS A 124 -9.10 -8.08 -8.57
N ASP A 125 -10.29 -7.63 -8.16
CA ASP A 125 -11.27 -7.00 -9.05
C ASP A 125 -11.61 -5.60 -8.55
N ILE A 126 -11.16 -4.57 -9.28
CA ILE A 126 -11.44 -3.19 -8.89
C ILE A 126 -11.30 -2.22 -10.08
N LEU A 127 -12.22 -1.26 -10.14
CA LEU A 127 -12.14 -0.14 -11.06
C LEU A 127 -11.67 1.09 -10.30
N THR A 128 -10.62 1.75 -10.79
CA THR A 128 -10.10 2.95 -10.13
C THR A 128 -9.88 4.09 -11.10
N LYS A 129 -10.02 5.31 -10.60
CA LYS A 129 -9.60 6.51 -11.32
C LYS A 129 -8.89 7.47 -10.39
N SER A 130 -7.71 7.93 -10.81
CA SER A 130 -6.97 9.00 -10.15
C SER A 130 -7.22 10.33 -10.85
N PHE A 131 -7.36 11.38 -10.07
CA PHE A 131 -7.56 12.76 -10.50
C PHE A 131 -6.57 13.70 -9.80
N GLY A 132 -6.21 14.79 -10.47
CA GLY A 132 -5.28 15.78 -9.94
C GLY A 132 -3.82 15.40 -10.22
N THR A 133 -3.03 15.16 -9.17
CA THR A 133 -1.60 14.86 -9.31
C THR A 133 -1.32 13.41 -9.69
N THR A 134 -0.25 13.19 -10.47
CA THR A 134 0.30 11.88 -10.83
C THR A 134 1.44 11.42 -9.92
N ASN A 135 1.76 12.16 -8.86
CA ASN A 135 2.84 11.81 -7.93
C ASN A 135 2.53 10.51 -7.17
N PRO A 136 3.36 9.45 -7.27
CA PRO A 136 3.10 8.16 -6.63
C PRO A 136 2.94 8.26 -5.12
N VAL A 137 3.71 9.12 -4.45
CA VAL A 137 3.65 9.31 -2.99
C VAL A 137 2.27 9.79 -2.55
N THR A 138 1.72 10.73 -3.30
CA THR A 138 0.42 11.33 -2.99
C THR A 138 -0.70 10.36 -3.34
N LEU A 139 -0.57 9.64 -4.46
CA LEU A 139 -1.55 8.63 -4.88
C LEU A 139 -1.62 7.46 -3.91
N VAL A 140 -0.50 6.88 -3.48
CA VAL A 140 -0.48 5.77 -2.49
C VAL A 140 -1.19 6.19 -1.20
N LYS A 141 -0.86 7.37 -0.68
CA LYS A 141 -1.51 7.91 0.54
C LYS A 141 -3.01 8.16 0.36
N ALA A 142 -3.42 8.70 -0.80
CA ALA A 142 -4.82 8.90 -1.11
C ALA A 142 -5.57 7.57 -1.22
N THR A 143 -4.98 6.54 -1.82
CA THR A 143 -5.56 5.19 -1.89
C THR A 143 -5.71 4.58 -0.52
N ILE A 144 -4.70 4.69 0.34
CA ILE A 144 -4.75 4.17 1.71
C ILE A 144 -5.87 4.82 2.51
N GLN A 145 -6.00 6.15 2.44
CA GLN A 145 -7.11 6.85 3.08
C GLN A 145 -8.48 6.43 2.49
N ALA A 146 -8.54 6.04 1.22
CA ALA A 146 -9.78 5.50 0.64
C ALA A 146 -10.12 4.13 1.24
N LEU A 147 -9.11 3.26 1.38
CA LEU A 147 -9.28 1.91 1.94
C LEU A 147 -9.64 1.93 3.43
N GLU A 148 -9.09 2.87 4.21
CA GLU A 148 -9.44 3.06 5.63
C GLU A 148 -10.91 3.45 5.84
N GLN A 149 -11.58 4.00 4.83
CA GLN A 149 -13.01 4.36 4.91
C GLN A 149 -13.94 3.17 4.68
N LEU A 150 -13.42 2.05 4.20
CA LEU A 150 -14.22 0.85 3.95
C LEU A 150 -14.77 0.31 5.27
N ARG A 151 -16.00 -0.20 5.19
CA ARG A 151 -16.72 -0.80 6.31
C ARG A 151 -17.33 -2.09 5.83
N SER A 152 -17.19 -3.14 6.63
CA SER A 152 -17.85 -4.41 6.35
C SER A 152 -19.36 -4.31 6.67
N ARG A 153 -20.15 -5.24 6.11
CA ARG A 153 -21.56 -5.38 6.47
C ARG A 153 -21.75 -5.57 7.98
N ALA A 154 -20.95 -6.45 8.58
CA ALA A 154 -20.97 -6.73 10.01
C ALA A 154 -20.67 -5.49 10.86
N ASP A 155 -19.74 -4.63 10.42
CA ASP A 155 -19.45 -3.37 11.11
C ASP A 155 -20.65 -2.42 11.09
N ILE A 156 -21.37 -2.34 9.97
CA ILE A 156 -22.54 -1.47 9.83
C ILE A 156 -23.71 -1.99 10.68
N GLU A 157 -23.96 -3.30 10.67
CA GLU A 157 -24.98 -3.94 11.51
C GLU A 157 -24.73 -3.65 12.99
N ARG A 158 -23.49 -3.85 13.45
CA ARG A 158 -23.06 -3.54 14.82
C ARG A 158 -23.23 -2.07 15.18
N LEU A 159 -22.85 -1.15 14.28
CA LEU A 159 -22.93 0.30 14.53
C LEU A 159 -24.37 0.81 14.55
N ARG A 160 -25.26 0.22 13.73
CA ARG A 160 -26.68 0.63 13.64
C ARG A 160 -27.59 -0.11 14.61
N GLY A 161 -27.17 -1.27 15.14
CA GLY A 161 -27.98 -2.11 16.02
C GLY A 161 -29.16 -2.79 15.33
N VAL A 162 -29.12 -2.91 13.99
CA VAL A 162 -30.15 -3.57 13.18
C VAL A 162 -29.53 -4.68 12.34
N SER A 163 -30.21 -5.82 12.25
CA SER A 163 -29.85 -6.89 11.32
C SER A 163 -30.18 -6.45 9.90
N LEU A 164 -29.17 -6.32 9.04
CA LEU A 164 -29.40 -6.15 7.61
C LEU A 164 -29.74 -7.54 7.06
N VAL A 165 -30.86 -7.65 6.33
CA VAL A 165 -31.30 -8.88 5.66
C VAL A 165 -30.65 -8.94 4.28
#